data_AF-U2KYH0-F1
#
_entry.id   AF-U2KYH0-F1
#
_cell.length_a   1.000
_cell.length_b   1.000
_cell.length_c   1.000
_cell.angle_alpha   90.00
_cell.angle_beta   90.00
_cell.angle_gamma   90.00
#
_symmetry.space_group_name_H-M   'P 1'
#
loop_
_entity.id
_entity.type
_entity.pdbx_description
1 polymer ?
#
loop_
_entity_poly.entity_id
_entity_poly.type
_entity_poly.pdbx_seq_one_letter_code
_entity_poly.pdbx_strand_id
1 'polypeptide(L)' 'MNQVLREKGVQYKQGGKIWLLYQKYAEMGLTSTKTYYYDDANGHGHVVPHTHWTQKGRLFIYDLLKEDGILPIMEREF' A
#
# COMPACT_ATOMS: atom_id res chain seq x y z
N MET A 1 5.44 -5.53 -6.79
CA MET A 1 4.74 -4.24 -6.63
C MET A 1 5.47 -3.30 -5.66
N ASN A 2 5.61 -3.64 -4.36
CA ASN A 2 6.06 -2.67 -3.36
C ASN A 2 7.47 -2.09 -3.58
N GLN A 3 8.40 -2.89 -4.12
CA GLN A 3 9.76 -2.45 -4.43
C GLN A 3 9.77 -1.42 -5.57
N VAL A 4 9.09 -1.70 -6.67
CA VAL A 4 8.94 -0.78 -7.82
C VAL A 4 8.33 0.56 -7.39
N LEU A 5 7.26 0.52 -6.58
CA LEU A 5 6.64 1.74 -6.05
C LEU A 5 7.56 2.52 -5.10
N ARG A 6 8.46 1.83 -4.38
CA ARG A 6 9.50 2.47 -3.56
C ARG A 6 10.55 3.14 -4.44
N GLU A 7 11.03 2.45 -5.47
CA GLU A 7 12.02 2.95 -6.41
C GLU A 7 11.50 4.17 -7.19
N LYS A 8 10.20 4.19 -7.51
CA LYS A 8 9.51 5.34 -8.11
C LYS A 8 9.16 6.47 -7.14
N GLY A 9 9.49 6.35 -5.86
CA GLY A 9 9.21 7.39 -4.86
C GLY A 9 7.72 7.58 -4.57
N VAL A 10 6.89 6.54 -4.73
CA VAL A 10 5.45 6.59 -4.40
C VAL A 10 5.21 6.27 -2.93
N GLN A 11 5.89 5.25 -2.41
CA GLN A 11 5.70 4.77 -1.04
C GLN A 11 7.02 4.42 -0.36
N TYR A 12 7.02 4.38 0.96
CA TYR A 12 8.12 3.94 1.80
C TYR A 12 7.62 3.06 2.94
N LYS A 13 8.54 2.29 3.54
CA LYS A 13 8.23 1.42 4.67
C LYS A 13 8.59 2.12 5.98
N GLN A 14 7.61 2.41 6.83
CA GLN A 14 7.81 3.01 8.14
C GLN A 14 7.88 1.92 9.23
N GLY A 15 8.87 2.02 10.12
CA GLY A 15 9.01 1.13 11.28
C GLY A 15 9.11 -0.36 10.94
N GLY A 16 9.46 -0.70 9.70
CA GLY A 16 9.54 -2.08 9.20
C GLY A 16 8.19 -2.80 9.05
N LYS A 17 7.06 -2.15 9.37
CA LYS A 17 5.74 -2.80 9.53
C LYS A 17 4.67 -2.28 8.56
N ILE A 18 4.66 -0.99 8.27
CA ILE A 18 3.61 -0.36 7.43
C ILE A 18 4.20 0.32 6.19
N TRP A 19 3.46 0.25 5.08
CA TRP A 19 3.73 1.02 3.88
C TRP A 19 2.93 2.30 3.89
N LEU A 20 3.61 3.44 3.75
CA LEU A 20 3.00 4.76 3.69
C LEU A 20 3.39 5.45 2.40
N LEU A 21 2.51 6.34 1.93
CA LEU A 21 2.80 7.17 0.77
C LEU A 21 3.73 8.31 1.15
N TYR A 22 4.60 8.72 0.23
CA TYR A 22 5.30 10.00 0.38
C TYR A 22 4.30 11.15 0.43
N GLN A 23 4.68 12.25 1.10
CA GLN A 23 3.80 13.41 1.33
C GLN A 23 3.12 13.91 0.04
N LYS A 24 3.85 13.89 -1.09
CA LYS A 24 3.32 14.22 -2.43
C LYS A 24 2.04 13.47 -2.80
N TYR A 25 1.87 12.23 -2.32
CA TYR A 25 0.77 11.33 -2.67
C TYR A 25 -0.18 11.05 -1.49
N ALA A 26 0.18 11.43 -0.27
CA ALA A 26 -0.56 11.10 0.95
C ALA A 26 -2.00 11.66 0.95
N GLU A 27 -2.18 12.87 0.44
CA GLU A 27 -3.49 13.55 0.42
C GLU A 27 -4.32 13.23 -0.84
N MET A 28 -3.80 12.40 -1.74
CA MET A 28 -4.49 12.06 -2.99
C MET A 28 -5.56 10.98 -2.83
N GLY A 29 -5.71 10.38 -1.64
CA GLY A 29 -6.71 9.34 -1.36
C GLY A 29 -6.42 8.02 -2.08
N LEU A 30 -5.14 7.72 -2.37
CA LEU A 30 -4.71 6.52 -3.09
C LEU A 30 -4.69 5.27 -2.19
N THR A 31 -4.48 5.45 -0.90
CA THR A 31 -4.47 4.37 0.09
C THR A 31 -5.45 4.63 1.21
N SER A 32 -5.90 3.56 1.85
CA SER A 32 -6.68 3.57 3.08
C SER A 32 -5.99 2.69 4.12
N THR A 33 -5.81 3.22 5.32
CA THR A 33 -5.22 2.48 6.44
C THR A 33 -6.34 1.88 7.28
N LYS A 34 -6.30 0.56 7.49
CA LYS A 34 -7.19 -0.16 8.40
C LYS A 34 -6.36 -0.81 9.50
N THR A 35 -6.81 -0.70 10.74
CA THR A 35 -6.17 -1.39 11.87
C THR A 35 -6.81 -2.76 12.06
N TYR A 36 -5.97 -3.78 12.27
CA TYR A 36 -6.39 -5.12 12.63
C TYR A 36 -5.91 -5.42 14.05
N TYR A 37 -6.80 -5.99 14.85
CA TYR A 37 -6.50 -6.46 16.20
C TYR A 37 -6.23 -7.96 16.15
N TYR A 38 -5.18 -8.43 16.83
CA TYR A 38 -4.95 -9.84 17.09
C TYR A 38 -4.29 -10.03 18.46
N ASP A 39 -4.55 -11.17 19.09
CA ASP A 39 -3.89 -11.56 20.32
C ASP A 39 -2.63 -12.39 20.00
N ASP A 40 -1.53 -12.15 20.72
CA ASP A 40 -0.36 -13.03 20.64
C ASP A 40 -0.56 -14.32 21.46
N ALA A 41 0.42 -15.22 21.37
CA ALA A 41 0.39 -16.51 22.08
C ALA A 41 0.33 -16.37 23.62
N ASN A 42 0.60 -15.19 24.17
CA ASN A 42 0.54 -14.88 25.60
C ASN A 42 -0.75 -14.12 25.98
N GLY A 43 -1.68 -13.92 25.05
CA GLY A 43 -2.93 -13.19 25.27
C GLY A 43 -2.77 -11.67 25.32
N HIS A 44 -1.64 -11.10 24.86
CA HIS A 44 -1.52 -9.66 24.72
C HIS A 44 -2.09 -9.20 23.37
N GLY A 45 -2.97 -8.21 23.43
CA GLY A 45 -3.55 -7.58 22.26
C GLY A 45 -2.57 -6.71 21.48
N HIS A 46 -2.47 -6.95 20.19
CA HIS A 46 -1.70 -6.15 19.24
C HIS A 46 -2.63 -5.48 18.24
N VAL A 47 -2.40 -4.19 18.00
CA VAL A 47 -3.04 -3.45 16.92
C VAL A 47 -2.01 -3.19 15.84
N VAL A 48 -2.22 -3.76 14.66
CA VAL A 48 -1.34 -3.56 13.51
C VAL A 48 -2.07 -2.81 12.41
N PRO A 49 -1.51 -1.68 11.93
CA PRO A 49 -2.09 -0.96 10.82
C PRO A 49 -1.68 -1.61 9.49
N HIS A 50 -2.66 -1.81 8.61
CA HIS A 50 -2.49 -2.32 7.26
C HIS A 50 -2.92 -1.27 6.24
N THR A 51 -2.08 -1.05 5.24
CA THR A 51 -2.36 -0.11 4.15
C THR A 51 -2.92 -0.87 2.96
N HIS A 52 -4.10 -0.46 2.50
CA HIS A 52 -4.77 -1.01 1.33
C HIS A 52 -4.89 0.06 0.23
N TRP A 53 -4.78 -0.35 -1.03
CA TRP A 53 -5.01 0.53 -2.17
C TRP A 53 -6.51 0.76 -2.38
N THR A 54 -6.92 2.03 -2.50
CA THR A 54 -8.28 2.38 -2.92
C THR A 54 -8.46 2.08 -4.41
N GLN A 55 -9.69 2.14 -4.93
CA GLN A 55 -9.91 2.05 -6.38
C GLN A 55 -9.11 3.11 -7.14
N LYS A 56 -9.08 4.35 -6.63
CA LYS A 56 -8.26 5.44 -7.18
C LYS A 56 -6.76 5.12 -7.14
N GLY A 57 -6.30 4.52 -6.04
CA GLY A 57 -4.92 4.05 -5.92
C GLY A 57 -4.55 2.97 -6.93
N ARG A 58 -5.46 2.04 -7.20
CA ARG A 58 -5.28 1.02 -8.24
C ARG A 58 -5.11 1.67 -9.61
N LEU A 59 -6.01 2.58 -9.99
CA LEU A 59 -5.90 3.32 -11.26
C LEU A 59 -4.57 4.09 -11.36
N PHE A 60 -4.17 4.78 -10.30
CA PHE A 60 -2.88 5.47 -10.25
C PHE A 60 -1.69 4.52 -10.48
N ILE A 61 -1.68 3.36 -9.85
CA ILE A 61 -0.61 2.37 -10.04
C ILE A 61 -0.63 1.82 -11.47
N TYR A 62 -1.82 1.61 -12.04
CA TYR A 62 -1.95 1.15 -13.41
C TYR A 62 -1.34 2.16 -14.38
N ASP A 63 -1.70 3.43 -14.27
CA ASP A 63 -1.17 4.50 -15.12
C ASP A 63 0.35 4.63 -14.97
N LEU A 64 0.83 4.61 -13.72
CA LEU A 64 2.26 4.70 -13.40
C LEU A 64 3.10 3.55 -13.99
N LEU A 65 2.55 2.33 -14.01
CA LEU A 65 3.25 1.15 -14.53
C LEU A 65 3.11 1.02 -16.04
N LYS A 66 1.97 1.46 -16.60
CA LYS A 66 1.75 1.52 -18.05
C LYS A 66 2.77 2.42 -18.74
N GLU A 67 3.19 3.53 -18.11
CA GLU A 67 4.26 4.39 -18.62
C GLU A 67 5.61 3.65 -18.79
N ASP A 68 5.86 2.62 -17.98
CA ASP A 68 7.07 1.78 -18.10
C ASP A 68 6.87 0.58 -19.05
N GLY A 69 5.71 0.44 -19.69
CA GLY A 69 5.35 -0.75 -20.47
C GLY A 69 5.09 -2.01 -19.63
N ILE A 70 5.01 -1.86 -18.30
CA ILE A 70 4.68 -2.94 -17.38
C ILE A 70 3.18 -2.90 -17.18
N LEU A 71 2.43 -3.83 -17.78
CA LEU A 71 1.00 -3.98 -17.49
C LEU A 71 0.84 -4.81 -16.21
N PRO A 72 0.47 -4.22 -15.06
CA PRO A 72 0.20 -5.00 -13.86
C PRO A 72 -1.08 -5.82 -14.07
N ILE A 73 -0.97 -7.14 -13.89
CA ILE A 73 -2.09 -8.08 -13.81
C ILE A 73 -2.91 -7.78 -12.54
N MET A 74 -3.71 -6.71 -12.57
CA MET A 74 -4.59 -6.28 -11.47
C MET A 74 -5.94 -7.03 -11.45
N GLU A 75 -5.99 -8.24 -12.00
CA GLU A 75 -7.18 -9.09 -12.10
C GLU A 75 -7.10 -10.40 -11.29
N ARG A 76 -6.20 -10.51 -10.30
CA ARG A 76 -6.33 -11.60 -9.31
C ARG A 76 -6.83 -11.07 -7.97
N GLU A 77 -8.12 -11.33 -7.80
CA GLU A 77 -8.90 -11.51 -6.57
C GLU A 77 -9.80 -10.31 -6.21
N PHE A 78 -11.02 -10.37 -6.77
CA PHE A 78 -12.24 -9.88 -6.13
C PHE A 78 -12.53 -10.69 -4.87
#